data_AF-A0A3D2XGL9-F1
#
_entry.id   AF-A0A3D2XGL9-F1
#
_cell.length_a   1.000
_cell.length_b   1.000
_cell.length_c   1.000
_cell.angle_alpha   90.00
_cell.angle_beta   90.00
_cell.angle_gamma   90.00
#
_symmetry.space_group_name_H-M   'P 1'
#
loop_
_entity.id
_entity.type
_entity.pdbx_description
1 polymer ?
#
loop_
_entity_poly.entity_id
_entity_poly.type
_entity_poly.pdbx_seq_one_letter_code
_entity_poly.pdbx_strand_id
1 'polypeptide(L)'
;IYKGEVTPQDSTPQLLAAKLGTAMYKPFNINSIGGRLELTPASAMVDTGLYTFDIEVSNIRGSKTINSVAKVQLTPAVPSQLVRQFANSSAVGQETVFTTQTNFTTTLERRTGPNQIIIRFLDQNGVAFNPKQGQVLPREGTATAPRYVFKQFAPYYPEVINDTAFIYQYPEKTPTFPLYLLNNAYLSSYRIPAAFNTLNQNINPEFAFRLYPTDGVTSVSGTWVITNRIGFAAKK
;
A
#
# COMPACT_ATOMS: atom_id res chain seq x y z
N ILE A 1 -15.95 -6.97 3.92
CA ILE A 1 -16.71 -5.83 4.48
C ILE A 1 -16.02 -5.33 5.74
N TYR A 2 -16.09 -4.03 6.00
CA TYR A 2 -15.68 -3.45 7.28
C TYR A 2 -16.90 -3.46 8.22
N LYS A 3 -16.72 -3.94 9.45
CA LYS A 3 -17.71 -3.91 10.53
C LYS A 3 -17.60 -2.64 11.38
N GLY A 4 -16.50 -1.93 11.24
CA GLY A 4 -16.22 -0.64 11.88
C GLY A 4 -14.97 -0.01 11.25
N GLU A 5 -14.72 1.26 11.59
CA GLU A 5 -13.52 1.98 11.15
C GLU A 5 -12.26 1.34 11.74
N VAL A 6 -11.29 0.99 10.88
CA VAL A 6 -9.97 0.52 11.32
C VAL A 6 -9.09 1.74 11.64
N THR A 7 -8.47 1.72 12.81
CA THR A 7 -7.63 2.82 13.31
C THR A 7 -6.29 2.27 13.82
N PRO A 8 -5.31 3.14 14.14
CA PRO A 8 -4.03 2.70 14.71
C PRO A 8 -4.15 1.93 16.05
N GLN A 9 -5.28 2.06 16.74
CA GLN A 9 -5.58 1.33 17.98
C GLN A 9 -5.91 -0.15 17.74
N ASP A 10 -6.23 -0.56 16.50
CA ASP A 10 -6.43 -1.96 16.13
C ASP A 10 -5.08 -2.68 15.93
N SER A 11 -4.18 -2.54 16.89
CA SER A 11 -2.76 -2.86 16.79
C SER A 11 -2.43 -4.34 16.91
N THR A 12 -3.43 -5.23 16.98
CA THR A 12 -3.24 -6.67 17.02
C THR A 12 -4.11 -7.36 15.96
N PRO A 13 -3.76 -8.58 15.52
CA PRO A 13 -4.56 -9.30 14.53
C PRO A 13 -5.98 -9.55 15.03
N GLN A 14 -6.16 -9.75 16.34
CA GLN A 14 -7.47 -9.99 16.96
C GLN A 14 -8.35 -8.73 16.93
N LEU A 15 -7.80 -7.56 17.27
CA LEU A 15 -8.53 -6.29 17.22
C LEU A 15 -8.92 -5.96 15.78
N LEU A 16 -8.01 -6.17 14.83
CA LEU A 16 -8.32 -5.98 13.41
C LEU A 16 -9.40 -6.96 12.93
N ALA A 17 -9.28 -8.25 13.26
CA ALA A 17 -10.22 -9.28 12.83
C ALA A 17 -11.65 -9.01 13.36
N ALA A 18 -11.79 -8.37 14.52
CA ALA A 18 -13.09 -7.95 15.05
C ALA A 18 -13.78 -6.91 14.15
N LYS A 19 -13.01 -6.08 13.44
CA LYS A 19 -13.50 -5.04 12.52
C LYS A 19 -13.57 -5.47 11.06
N LEU A 20 -13.01 -6.62 10.71
CA LEU A 20 -13.11 -7.19 9.38
C LEU A 20 -14.21 -8.26 9.31
N GLY A 21 -14.87 -8.35 8.17
CA GLY A 21 -15.92 -9.33 7.90
C GLY A 21 -15.92 -9.78 6.46
N THR A 22 -16.54 -10.93 6.22
CA THR A 22 -16.80 -11.46 4.88
C THR A 22 -18.30 -11.35 4.60
N ALA A 23 -18.66 -10.98 3.38
CA ALA A 23 -20.03 -11.03 2.91
C ALA A 23 -20.05 -11.48 1.45
N MET A 24 -21.07 -12.24 1.11
CA MET A 24 -21.29 -12.72 -0.25
C MET A 24 -21.99 -11.63 -1.05
N TYR A 25 -21.35 -11.14 -2.09
CA TYR A 25 -21.94 -10.22 -3.05
C TYR A 25 -21.79 -10.77 -4.45
N LYS A 26 -22.76 -10.48 -5.31
CA LYS A 26 -22.61 -10.68 -6.74
C LYS A 26 -21.52 -9.73 -7.25
N PRO A 27 -20.68 -10.15 -8.22
CA PRO A 27 -19.66 -9.28 -8.82
C PRO A 27 -20.29 -8.07 -9.52
N PHE A 28 -21.46 -8.29 -10.13
CA PHE A 28 -22.29 -7.28 -10.78
C PHE A 28 -23.71 -7.33 -10.21
N ASN A 29 -24.31 -6.17 -10.01
CA ASN A 29 -25.69 -6.05 -9.55
C ASN A 29 -26.37 -4.87 -10.25
N ILE A 30 -27.69 -4.96 -10.45
CA ILE A 30 -28.51 -3.81 -10.85
C ILE A 30 -29.33 -3.41 -9.63
N ASN A 31 -29.18 -2.15 -9.19
CA ASN A 31 -29.99 -1.61 -8.12
C ASN A 31 -31.45 -1.53 -8.57
N SER A 32 -32.35 -2.22 -7.86
CA SER A 32 -33.78 -2.21 -8.17
C SER A 32 -34.40 -0.81 -8.04
N ILE A 33 -33.78 0.07 -7.25
CA ILE A 33 -34.14 1.46 -7.10
C ILE A 33 -33.21 2.30 -7.96
N GLY A 34 -33.75 2.88 -9.04
CA GLY A 34 -33.01 3.78 -9.92
C GLY A 34 -32.10 3.10 -10.95
N GLY A 35 -32.03 1.76 -11.00
CA GLY A 35 -31.42 1.02 -12.11
C GLY A 35 -29.90 1.13 -12.25
N ARG A 36 -29.19 1.48 -11.16
CA ARG A 36 -27.73 1.66 -11.20
C ARG A 36 -27.02 0.31 -11.34
N LEU A 37 -26.09 0.22 -12.28
CA LEU A 37 -25.15 -0.90 -12.35
C LEU A 37 -24.08 -0.74 -11.25
N GLU A 38 -24.00 -1.73 -10.38
CA GLU A 38 -23.09 -1.79 -9.24
C GLU A 38 -22.04 -2.87 -9.48
N LEU A 39 -20.78 -2.51 -9.26
CA LEU A 39 -19.66 -3.44 -9.25
C LEU A 39 -19.21 -3.63 -7.80
N THR A 40 -18.89 -4.86 -7.44
CA THR A 40 -18.38 -5.17 -6.10
C THR A 40 -16.95 -5.71 -6.16
N PRO A 41 -16.22 -5.77 -5.03
CA PRO A 41 -14.90 -6.42 -5.00
C PRO A 41 -14.91 -7.88 -5.46
N ALA A 42 -16.08 -8.54 -5.50
CA ALA A 42 -16.20 -9.90 -6.05
C ALA A 42 -15.92 -9.96 -7.56
N SER A 43 -15.88 -8.82 -8.27
CA SER A 43 -15.44 -8.75 -9.67
C SER A 43 -14.02 -9.27 -9.89
N ALA A 44 -13.16 -9.28 -8.86
CA ALA A 44 -11.84 -9.91 -8.91
C ALA A 44 -11.90 -11.45 -9.07
N MET A 45 -13.07 -12.07 -8.89
CA MET A 45 -13.32 -13.50 -9.07
C MET A 45 -13.95 -13.83 -10.43
N VAL A 46 -14.02 -12.85 -11.33
CA VAL A 46 -14.61 -12.99 -12.67
C VAL A 46 -13.49 -12.77 -13.70
N ASP A 47 -13.54 -13.51 -14.81
CA ASP A 47 -12.54 -13.40 -15.86
C ASP A 47 -12.46 -11.99 -16.45
N THR A 48 -11.27 -11.54 -16.82
CA THR A 48 -11.10 -10.28 -17.55
C THR A 48 -11.75 -10.38 -18.92
N GLY A 49 -12.42 -9.33 -19.37
CA GLY A 49 -13.13 -9.35 -20.64
C GLY A 49 -14.16 -8.24 -20.78
N LEU A 50 -14.77 -8.17 -21.97
CA LEU A 50 -15.86 -7.26 -22.26
C LEU A 50 -17.19 -7.94 -21.95
N TYR A 51 -17.90 -7.43 -20.96
CA TYR A 51 -19.22 -7.89 -20.56
C TYR A 51 -20.29 -6.99 -21.15
N THR A 52 -21.31 -7.58 -21.76
CA THR A 52 -22.51 -6.87 -22.21
C THR A 52 -23.66 -7.23 -21.28
N PHE A 53 -24.39 -6.22 -20.81
CA PHE A 53 -25.49 -6.40 -19.87
C PHE A 53 -26.83 -6.20 -20.56
N ASP A 54 -27.72 -7.16 -20.37
CA ASP A 54 -29.15 -7.04 -20.66
C ASP A 54 -29.89 -6.84 -19.33
N ILE A 55 -30.96 -6.04 -19.33
CA ILE A 55 -31.79 -5.80 -18.15
C ILE A 55 -33.25 -6.06 -18.46
N GLU A 56 -33.98 -6.57 -17.47
CA GLU A 56 -35.44 -6.63 -17.50
C GLU A 56 -36.01 -5.57 -16.56
N VAL A 57 -36.97 -4.79 -17.06
CA VAL A 57 -37.70 -3.78 -16.26
C VAL A 57 -39.17 -4.15 -16.25
N SER A 58 -39.78 -4.22 -15.07
CA SER A 58 -41.18 -4.60 -14.88
C SER A 58 -41.96 -3.57 -14.07
N ASN A 59 -43.23 -3.35 -14.43
CA ASN A 59 -44.20 -2.61 -13.62
C ASN A 59 -45.59 -3.28 -13.69
N ILE A 60 -46.63 -2.66 -13.12
CA ILE A 60 -48.00 -3.21 -13.11
C ILE A 60 -48.59 -3.44 -14.52
N ARG A 61 -48.03 -2.81 -15.56
CA ARG A 61 -48.46 -2.95 -16.96
C ARG A 61 -47.66 -4.01 -17.73
N GLY A 62 -46.65 -4.64 -17.12
CA GLY A 62 -45.88 -5.73 -17.72
C GLY A 62 -44.36 -5.55 -17.61
N SER A 63 -43.62 -6.43 -18.29
CA SER A 63 -42.16 -6.45 -18.31
C SER A 63 -41.60 -6.19 -19.71
N LYS A 64 -40.41 -5.59 -19.78
CA LYS A 64 -39.65 -5.40 -21.01
C LYS A 64 -38.16 -5.67 -20.78
N THR A 65 -37.59 -6.53 -21.61
CA THR A 65 -36.13 -6.71 -21.70
C THR A 65 -35.53 -5.62 -22.58
N ILE A 66 -34.45 -5.01 -22.11
CA ILE A 66 -33.65 -4.04 -22.84
C ILE A 66 -32.26 -4.67 -22.99
N ASN A 67 -31.90 -4.97 -24.24
CA ASN A 67 -30.65 -5.65 -24.54
C ASN A 67 -29.50 -4.64 -24.66
N SER A 68 -28.30 -5.06 -24.27
CA SER A 68 -27.04 -4.33 -24.45
C SER A 68 -27.04 -2.92 -23.85
N VAL A 69 -27.65 -2.75 -22.67
CA VAL A 69 -27.79 -1.43 -22.01
C VAL A 69 -26.46 -0.88 -21.50
N ALA A 70 -25.50 -1.75 -21.23
CA ALA A 70 -24.19 -1.35 -20.77
C ALA A 70 -23.13 -2.35 -21.26
N LYS A 71 -21.92 -1.84 -21.43
CA LYS A 71 -20.72 -2.63 -21.64
C LYS A 71 -19.70 -2.29 -20.56
N VAL A 72 -19.16 -3.30 -19.91
CA VAL A 72 -18.11 -3.14 -18.90
C VAL A 72 -16.89 -3.94 -19.34
N GLN A 73 -15.76 -3.27 -19.48
CA GLN A 73 -14.47 -3.94 -19.66
C GLN A 73 -13.87 -4.23 -18.28
N LEU A 74 -13.74 -5.50 -17.92
CA LEU A 74 -12.87 -5.92 -16.83
C LEU A 74 -11.46 -6.07 -17.36
N THR A 75 -10.52 -5.35 -16.75
CA THR A 75 -9.07 -5.46 -17.01
C THR A 75 -8.41 -6.27 -15.89
N PRO A 76 -7.20 -6.81 -16.10
CA PRO A 76 -6.45 -7.47 -15.04
C PRO A 76 -6.32 -6.60 -13.79
N ALA A 77 -6.35 -7.20 -12.60
CA ALA A 77 -6.14 -6.47 -11.36
C ALA A 77 -4.76 -5.80 -11.35
N VAL A 78 -4.72 -4.57 -10.84
CA VAL A 78 -3.48 -3.84 -10.55
C VAL A 78 -3.19 -4.03 -9.06
N PRO A 79 -2.30 -4.97 -8.66
CA PRO A 79 -2.21 -5.42 -7.28
C PRO A 79 -1.46 -4.42 -6.38
N SER A 80 -0.88 -3.38 -6.97
CA SER A 80 -0.20 -2.33 -6.23
C SER A 80 -0.19 -1.01 -6.95
N GLN A 81 -0.11 0.07 -6.19
CA GLN A 81 0.05 1.42 -6.67
C GLN A 81 1.13 2.14 -5.86
N LEU A 82 2.15 2.67 -6.53
CA LEU A 82 3.06 3.64 -5.94
C LEU A 82 2.34 5.00 -5.88
N VAL A 83 2.10 5.50 -4.68
CA VAL A 83 1.36 6.75 -4.45
C VAL A 83 2.32 7.94 -4.34
N ARG A 84 3.47 7.73 -3.68
CA ARG A 84 4.49 8.76 -3.49
C ARG A 84 5.87 8.13 -3.45
N GLN A 85 6.83 8.83 -4.03
CA GLN A 85 8.26 8.58 -3.89
C GLN A 85 8.98 9.92 -3.96
N PHE A 86 9.80 10.23 -2.98
CA PHE A 86 10.77 11.32 -3.08
C PHE A 86 11.83 11.18 -2.00
N ALA A 87 12.95 11.87 -2.17
CA ALA A 87 13.94 12.03 -1.12
C ALA A 87 14.45 13.46 -1.13
N ASN A 88 14.72 14.00 0.06
CA ASN A 88 15.40 15.28 0.22
C ASN A 88 16.68 15.08 1.03
N SER A 89 17.74 15.81 0.71
CA SER A 89 18.94 15.87 1.54
C SER A 89 18.95 17.11 2.42
N SER A 90 19.67 17.03 3.54
CA SER A 90 19.92 18.17 4.44
C SER A 90 21.28 18.01 5.13
N ALA A 91 21.90 19.14 5.50
CA ALA A 91 23.12 19.10 6.30
C ALA A 91 22.85 18.53 7.71
N VAL A 92 23.88 17.99 8.35
CA VAL A 92 23.79 17.42 9.70
C VAL A 92 23.40 18.53 10.69
N GLY A 93 22.38 18.28 11.52
CA GLY A 93 21.87 19.26 12.48
C GLY A 93 21.11 20.45 11.87
N GLN A 94 20.93 20.50 10.55
CA GLN A 94 20.29 21.60 9.83
C GLN A 94 19.16 21.07 8.94
N GLU A 95 18.01 20.77 9.56
CA GLU A 95 16.79 20.27 8.89
C GLU A 95 15.79 21.38 8.54
N THR A 96 16.30 22.57 8.23
CA THR A 96 15.50 23.72 7.83
C THR A 96 15.66 24.03 6.34
N VAL A 97 16.76 23.58 5.73
CA VAL A 97 17.05 23.71 4.30
C VAL A 97 17.16 22.33 3.68
N PHE A 98 16.41 22.11 2.61
CA PHE A 98 16.34 20.83 1.92
C PHE A 98 16.70 20.96 0.45
N THR A 99 17.43 19.98 -0.07
CA THR A 99 17.67 19.83 -1.52
C THR A 99 16.96 18.57 -2.00
N THR A 100 16.06 18.72 -2.96
CA THR A 100 15.34 17.58 -3.57
C THR A 100 16.32 16.69 -4.32
N GLN A 101 16.23 15.39 -4.10
CA GLN A 101 17.04 14.36 -4.75
C GLN A 101 16.22 13.70 -5.85
N THR A 102 16.57 13.97 -7.10
CA THR A 102 15.87 13.44 -8.29
C THR A 102 16.21 11.98 -8.58
N ASN A 103 17.40 11.53 -8.15
CA ASN A 103 17.86 10.16 -8.32
C ASN A 103 17.37 9.25 -7.17
N PHE A 104 16.08 9.28 -6.88
CA PHE A 104 15.43 8.40 -5.92
C PHE A 104 14.32 7.63 -6.60
N THR A 105 14.30 6.31 -6.42
CA THR A 105 13.24 5.46 -6.98
C THR A 105 12.72 4.48 -5.95
N THR A 106 11.41 4.25 -5.96
CA THR A 106 10.76 3.19 -5.18
C THR A 106 10.14 2.18 -6.14
N THR A 107 10.44 0.90 -5.97
CA THR A 107 9.80 -0.19 -6.72
C THR A 107 9.02 -1.10 -5.78
N LEU A 108 7.95 -1.69 -6.33
CA LEU A 108 7.13 -2.69 -5.65
C LEU A 108 7.17 -3.99 -6.41
N GLU A 109 7.54 -5.07 -5.73
CA GLU A 109 7.60 -6.40 -6.31
C GLU A 109 6.81 -7.37 -5.42
N ARG A 110 5.85 -8.09 -6.00
CA ARG A 110 5.16 -9.17 -5.30
C ARG A 110 5.85 -10.50 -5.58
N ARG A 111 6.04 -11.30 -4.53
CA ARG A 111 6.57 -12.67 -4.56
C ARG A 111 5.58 -13.62 -3.89
N THR A 112 5.57 -14.87 -4.36
CA THR A 112 4.90 -15.96 -3.64
C THR A 112 5.59 -16.16 -2.29
N GLY A 113 4.82 -16.30 -1.22
CA GLY A 113 5.36 -16.41 0.13
C GLY A 113 4.36 -16.02 1.21
N PRO A 114 4.82 -15.91 2.48
CA PRO A 114 3.99 -15.44 3.57
C PRO A 114 3.55 -13.99 3.36
N ASN A 115 2.48 -13.58 4.06
CA ASN A 115 1.99 -12.21 4.08
C ASN A 115 2.97 -11.27 4.79
N GLN A 116 3.90 -10.74 4.03
CA GLN A 116 5.00 -9.91 4.52
C GLN A 116 5.26 -8.72 3.61
N ILE A 117 5.77 -7.64 4.20
CA ILE A 117 6.28 -6.47 3.51
C ILE A 117 7.73 -6.30 3.94
N ILE A 118 8.64 -6.35 2.97
CA ILE A 118 10.08 -6.23 3.15
C ILE A 118 10.51 -4.89 2.55
N ILE A 119 10.94 -3.96 3.40
CA ILE A 119 11.36 -2.62 2.98
C ILE A 119 12.89 -2.56 2.99
N ARG A 120 13.47 -2.33 1.81
CA ARG A 120 14.90 -2.23 1.57
C ARG A 120 15.28 -0.81 1.15
N PHE A 121 16.48 -0.40 1.55
CA PHE A 121 17.11 0.83 1.08
C PHE A 121 18.43 0.44 0.43
N LEU A 122 18.55 0.69 -0.86
CA LEU A 122 19.74 0.36 -1.64
C LEU A 122 20.44 1.65 -2.05
N ASP A 123 21.77 1.60 -2.08
CA ASP A 123 22.59 2.65 -2.67
C ASP A 123 22.53 2.62 -4.21
N GLN A 124 23.23 3.55 -4.87
CA GLN A 124 23.23 3.63 -6.33
C GLN A 124 23.76 2.35 -7.01
N ASN A 125 24.63 1.61 -6.33
CA ASN A 125 25.25 0.37 -6.82
C ASN A 125 24.45 -0.89 -6.45
N GLY A 126 23.33 -0.75 -5.75
CA GLY A 126 22.50 -1.87 -5.29
C GLY A 126 22.93 -2.50 -3.96
N VAL A 127 23.88 -1.89 -3.24
CA VAL A 127 24.29 -2.32 -1.90
C VAL A 127 23.24 -1.87 -0.89
N ALA A 128 22.78 -2.78 -0.02
CA ALA A 128 21.80 -2.44 1.00
C ALA A 128 22.43 -1.60 2.11
N PHE A 129 21.75 -0.51 2.50
CA PHE A 129 22.02 0.15 3.77
C PHE A 129 21.52 -0.76 4.90
N ASN A 130 22.35 -0.95 5.93
CA ASN A 130 22.05 -1.83 7.06
C ASN A 130 21.23 -1.12 8.15
N PRO A 131 19.91 -1.39 8.28
CA PRO A 131 19.10 -0.75 9.30
C PRO A 131 19.44 -1.22 10.72
N LYS A 132 19.92 -2.46 10.89
CA LYS A 132 20.37 -3.00 12.19
C LYS A 132 21.61 -2.27 12.73
N GLN A 133 22.45 -1.73 11.85
CA GLN A 133 23.60 -0.89 12.20
C GLN A 133 23.27 0.62 12.22
N GLY A 134 22.00 1.00 12.08
CA GLY A 134 21.57 2.40 12.09
C GLY A 134 21.88 3.17 10.81
N GLN A 135 22.20 2.48 9.70
CA GLN A 135 22.37 3.14 8.40
C GLN A 135 21.05 3.61 7.79
N VAL A 136 19.93 3.08 8.29
CA VAL A 136 18.59 3.60 8.03
C VAL A 136 17.86 3.75 9.37
N LEU A 137 17.34 4.94 9.63
CA LEU A 137 16.63 5.29 10.84
C LEU A 137 15.19 5.69 10.53
N PRO A 138 14.21 5.29 11.35
CA PRO A 138 12.88 5.88 11.33
C PRO A 138 12.98 7.41 11.51
N ARG A 139 12.24 8.18 10.70
CA ARG A 139 12.22 9.65 10.81
C ARG A 139 10.87 10.09 11.34
N GLU A 140 10.70 10.00 12.65
CA GLU A 140 9.50 10.48 13.33
C GLU A 140 9.48 12.02 13.37
N GLY A 141 8.29 12.59 13.23
CA GLY A 141 8.10 14.04 13.21
C GLY A 141 7.93 14.63 14.61
N THR A 142 7.70 15.93 14.65
CA THR A 142 7.24 16.61 15.87
C THR A 142 5.71 16.66 15.89
N ALA A 143 5.11 17.04 17.01
CA ALA A 143 3.67 17.28 17.08
C ALA A 143 3.17 18.32 16.05
N THR A 144 4.02 19.29 15.69
CA THR A 144 3.72 20.37 14.73
C THR A 144 4.09 20.05 13.28
N ALA A 145 4.89 19.01 13.06
CA ALA A 145 5.28 18.52 11.74
C ALA A 145 5.37 16.98 11.78
N PRO A 146 4.22 16.28 11.90
CA PRO A 146 4.21 14.85 12.11
C PRO A 146 4.75 14.14 10.87
N ARG A 147 5.59 13.15 11.12
CA ARG A 147 6.09 12.20 10.12
C ARG A 147 5.83 10.82 10.67
N TYR A 148 5.37 9.95 9.80
CA TYR A 148 5.01 8.60 10.16
C TYR A 148 6.01 7.62 9.60
N VAL A 149 6.23 6.54 10.32
CA VAL A 149 7.14 5.45 9.97
C VAL A 149 6.29 4.23 9.65
N PHE A 150 6.78 3.33 8.79
CA PHE A 150 5.93 2.30 8.19
C PHE A 150 5.23 1.42 9.24
N LYS A 151 5.91 1.12 10.36
CA LYS A 151 5.37 0.37 11.49
C LYS A 151 4.02 0.91 11.99
N GLN A 152 3.80 2.22 11.93
CA GLN A 152 2.54 2.83 12.37
C GLN A 152 1.37 2.54 11.44
N PHE A 153 1.61 2.08 10.22
CA PHE A 153 0.61 1.55 9.28
C PHE A 153 0.50 0.02 9.33
N ALA A 154 1.47 -0.63 9.98
CA ALA A 154 1.60 -2.08 10.11
C ALA A 154 1.74 -2.53 11.60
N PRO A 155 0.87 -2.08 12.53
CA PRO A 155 1.09 -2.28 13.97
C PRO A 155 0.84 -3.72 14.42
N TYR A 156 0.25 -4.56 13.56
CA TYR A 156 -0.35 -5.86 13.92
C TYR A 156 0.63 -6.92 14.43
N TYR A 157 1.90 -6.82 14.05
CA TYR A 157 2.95 -7.78 14.43
C TYR A 157 4.24 -7.04 14.79
N PRO A 158 5.12 -7.67 15.60
CA PRO A 158 6.44 -7.12 15.87
C PRO A 158 7.22 -6.87 14.57
N GLU A 159 7.83 -5.69 14.50
CA GLU A 159 8.78 -5.34 13.45
C GLU A 159 10.05 -6.18 13.60
N VAL A 160 10.52 -6.74 12.48
CA VAL A 160 11.79 -7.46 12.41
C VAL A 160 12.78 -6.63 11.61
N ILE A 161 13.95 -6.37 12.17
CA ILE A 161 15.03 -5.60 11.53
C ILE A 161 16.23 -6.52 11.34
N ASN A 162 16.74 -6.61 10.11
CA ASN A 162 17.97 -7.36 9.80
C ASN A 162 18.99 -6.48 9.07
N ASP A 163 20.05 -7.09 8.54
CA ASP A 163 21.14 -6.34 7.92
C ASP A 163 20.79 -5.65 6.60
N THR A 164 19.62 -5.91 6.03
CA THR A 164 19.23 -5.41 4.69
C THR A 164 17.84 -4.78 4.61
N ALA A 165 17.00 -4.98 5.64
CA ALA A 165 15.59 -4.62 5.55
C ALA A 165 14.90 -4.43 6.91
N PHE A 166 13.80 -3.68 6.85
CA PHE A 166 12.70 -3.79 7.81
C PHE A 166 11.67 -4.78 7.26
N ILE A 167 11.17 -5.67 8.10
CA ILE A 167 10.22 -6.73 7.72
C ILE A 167 8.99 -6.61 8.62
N TYR A 168 7.83 -6.53 7.98
CA TYR A 168 6.53 -6.42 8.63
C TYR A 168 5.63 -7.54 8.16
N GLN A 169 5.01 -8.26 9.07
CA GLN A 169 3.92 -9.17 8.73
C GLN A 169 2.61 -8.37 8.64
N TYR A 170 1.68 -8.83 7.82
CA TYR A 170 0.33 -8.27 7.79
C TYR A 170 -0.74 -9.38 7.90
N PRO A 171 -1.89 -9.11 8.54
CA PRO A 171 -2.88 -10.15 8.80
C PRO A 171 -3.49 -10.73 7.52
N GLU A 172 -3.94 -11.97 7.60
CA GLU A 172 -4.82 -12.54 6.58
C GLU A 172 -6.11 -11.74 6.41
N LYS A 173 -6.78 -11.90 5.27
CA LYS A 173 -8.05 -11.23 4.96
C LYS A 173 -7.96 -9.70 4.94
N THR A 174 -6.75 -9.13 4.86
CA THR A 174 -6.51 -7.70 4.66
C THR A 174 -7.06 -7.28 3.28
N PRO A 175 -8.14 -6.49 3.18
CA PRO A 175 -8.76 -6.14 1.90
C PRO A 175 -7.90 -5.17 1.05
N THR A 176 -7.11 -4.32 1.69
CA THR A 176 -6.14 -3.40 1.08
C THR A 176 -5.08 -3.08 2.13
N PHE A 177 -3.90 -2.66 1.71
CA PHE A 177 -2.85 -2.23 2.64
C PHE A 177 -2.26 -0.89 2.19
N PRO A 178 -2.03 0.08 3.10
CA PRO A 178 -2.49 0.09 4.49
C PRO A 178 -4.01 0.18 4.62
N LEU A 179 -4.52 -0.10 5.82
CA LEU A 179 -5.95 -0.12 6.12
C LEU A 179 -6.52 1.23 6.59
N TYR A 180 -5.65 2.17 6.99
CA TYR A 180 -6.03 3.48 7.50
C TYR A 180 -4.97 4.53 7.25
N LEU A 181 -5.41 5.78 7.16
CA LEU A 181 -4.56 6.94 6.96
C LEU A 181 -4.04 7.46 8.30
N LEU A 182 -2.86 8.07 8.29
CA LEU A 182 -2.34 8.91 9.37
C LEU A 182 -2.17 10.33 8.82
N ASN A 183 -2.85 11.31 9.42
CA ASN A 183 -2.90 12.69 8.93
C ASN A 183 -3.24 12.77 7.42
N ASN A 184 -4.29 12.04 7.00
CA ASN A 184 -4.74 11.94 5.61
C ASN A 184 -3.68 11.41 4.61
N ALA A 185 -2.64 10.70 5.06
CA ALA A 185 -1.65 10.06 4.20
C ALA A 185 -1.22 8.66 4.67
N TYR A 186 -0.63 7.88 3.76
CA TYR A 186 0.03 6.59 4.03
C TYR A 186 1.56 6.70 3.89
N LEU A 187 2.09 7.84 4.30
CA LEU A 187 3.45 8.26 3.99
C LEU A 187 4.43 7.76 5.05
N SER A 188 5.41 6.98 4.60
CA SER A 188 6.49 6.49 5.47
C SER A 188 7.75 7.32 5.27
N SER A 189 8.33 7.81 6.36
CA SER A 189 9.50 8.68 6.37
C SER A 189 10.66 8.03 7.11
N TYR A 190 11.82 8.00 6.44
CA TYR A 190 13.06 7.43 6.98
C TYR A 190 14.23 8.38 6.76
N ARG A 191 15.39 8.02 7.30
CA ARG A 191 16.65 8.75 7.14
C ARG A 191 17.81 7.79 6.91
N ILE A 192 18.67 8.13 5.98
CA ILE A 192 20.03 7.60 5.88
C ILE A 192 20.98 8.70 6.38
N PRO A 193 21.65 8.51 7.53
CA PRO A 193 22.56 9.51 8.09
C PRO A 193 23.73 9.85 7.16
N ALA A 194 24.20 11.09 7.23
CA ALA A 194 25.37 11.59 6.47
C ALA A 194 26.64 10.73 6.60
N ALA A 195 26.80 10.07 7.75
CA ALA A 195 27.93 9.21 8.04
C ALA A 195 28.02 7.99 7.09
N PHE A 196 26.91 7.55 6.51
CA PHE A 196 26.82 6.29 5.77
C PHE A 196 26.72 6.45 4.25
N ASN A 197 26.74 7.67 3.72
CA ASN A 197 26.60 7.90 2.28
C ASN A 197 27.62 8.92 1.75
N THR A 198 27.92 8.85 0.46
CA THR A 198 28.92 9.69 -0.19
C THR A 198 28.51 11.15 -0.38
N LEU A 199 27.23 11.50 -0.23
CA LEU A 199 26.77 12.90 -0.27
C LEU A 199 27.19 13.68 0.97
N ASN A 200 27.58 13.00 2.05
CA ASN A 200 27.90 13.63 3.35
C ASN A 200 26.74 14.49 3.90
N GLN A 201 25.50 14.14 3.55
CA GLN A 201 24.29 14.78 4.02
C GLN A 201 23.29 13.72 4.51
N ASN A 202 22.38 14.11 5.40
CA ASN A 202 21.25 13.26 5.73
C ASN A 202 20.38 13.14 4.49
N ILE A 203 20.07 11.92 4.07
CA ILE A 203 19.11 11.66 2.99
C ILE A 203 17.80 11.23 3.65
N ASN A 204 16.70 11.89 3.32
CA ASN A 204 15.40 11.69 3.95
C ASN A 204 14.42 11.14 2.92
N PRO A 205 14.46 9.83 2.63
CA PRO A 205 13.52 9.20 1.71
C PRO A 205 12.13 9.10 2.34
N GLU A 206 11.13 9.28 1.49
CA GLU A 206 9.74 9.11 1.84
C GLU A 206 9.00 8.44 0.69
N PHE A 207 8.14 7.49 1.05
CA PHE A 207 7.38 6.71 0.08
C PHE A 207 6.01 6.35 0.64
N ALA A 208 5.06 6.14 -0.26
CA ALA A 208 3.72 5.68 0.05
C ALA A 208 3.25 4.76 -1.06
N PHE A 209 2.59 3.67 -0.69
CA PHE A 209 2.02 2.73 -1.65
C PHE A 209 0.70 2.17 -1.15
N ARG A 210 -0.05 1.60 -2.08
CA ARG A 210 -1.23 0.79 -1.79
C ARG A 210 -1.07 -0.59 -2.38
N LEU A 211 -1.50 -1.59 -1.63
CA LEU A 211 -1.61 -2.98 -2.08
C LEU A 211 -3.08 -3.35 -2.16
N TYR A 212 -3.40 -4.13 -3.18
CA TYR A 212 -4.72 -4.62 -3.49
C TYR A 212 -4.68 -6.14 -3.70
N PRO A 213 -5.82 -6.83 -3.61
CA PRO A 213 -5.91 -8.24 -3.99
C PRO A 213 -5.54 -8.43 -5.48
N THR A 214 -5.04 -9.62 -5.81
CA THR A 214 -4.82 -10.06 -7.20
C THR A 214 -6.04 -10.79 -7.74
N ASP A 215 -6.11 -11.02 -9.05
CA ASP A 215 -7.17 -11.83 -9.67
C ASP A 215 -7.31 -13.20 -8.97
N GLY A 216 -8.55 -13.61 -8.73
CA GLY A 216 -8.89 -14.84 -8.02
C GLY A 216 -8.61 -14.82 -6.51
N VAL A 217 -8.19 -13.68 -5.94
CA VAL A 217 -7.91 -13.53 -4.50
C VAL A 217 -8.69 -12.35 -3.94
N THR A 218 -9.31 -12.53 -2.77
CA THR A 218 -10.20 -11.51 -2.15
C THR A 218 -9.50 -10.62 -1.11
N SER A 219 -8.20 -10.83 -0.88
CA SER A 219 -7.39 -10.07 0.06
C SER A 219 -5.95 -9.91 -0.45
N VAL A 220 -5.26 -8.90 0.06
CA VAL A 220 -3.82 -8.72 -0.16
C VAL A 220 -3.10 -9.98 0.32
N SER A 221 -2.19 -10.50 -0.50
CA SER A 221 -1.50 -11.76 -0.23
C SER A 221 -0.08 -11.78 -0.79
N GLY A 222 0.76 -12.62 -0.20
CA GLY A 222 2.14 -12.83 -0.63
C GLY A 222 3.17 -11.93 0.05
N THR A 223 4.42 -12.04 -0.38
CA THR A 223 5.50 -11.20 0.12
C THR A 223 5.71 -10.03 -0.82
N TRP A 224 5.67 -8.81 -0.31
CA TRP A 224 5.91 -7.59 -1.07
C TRP A 224 7.28 -7.02 -0.73
N VAL A 225 8.15 -6.89 -1.73
CA VAL A 225 9.47 -6.28 -1.60
C VAL A 225 9.39 -4.84 -2.10
N ILE A 226 9.58 -3.90 -1.19
CA ILE A 226 9.60 -2.46 -1.45
C ILE A 226 11.06 -2.04 -1.46
N THR A 227 11.57 -1.65 -2.62
CA THR A 227 12.97 -1.26 -2.77
C THR A 227 13.07 0.22 -3.02
N ASN A 228 13.69 0.94 -2.08
CA ASN A 228 14.01 2.35 -2.21
C ASN A 228 15.47 2.48 -2.64
N ARG A 229 15.73 2.87 -3.89
CA ARG A 229 17.09 3.07 -4.40
C ARG A 229 17.46 4.55 -4.33
N ILE A 230 18.61 4.80 -3.72
CA ILE A 230 19.19 6.12 -3.48
C ILE A 230 20.26 6.41 -4.53
N GLY A 231 20.33 7.66 -5.00
CA GLY A 231 21.30 8.09 -6.02
C GLY A 231 22.73 8.32 -5.53
N PHE A 232 23.11 7.79 -4.36
CA PHE A 232 24.43 7.96 -3.76
C PHE A 232 24.93 6.63 -3.26
N ALA A 233 26.25 6.44 -3.22
CA ALA A 233 26.86 5.20 -2.73
C ALA A 233 26.85 5.16 -1.20
N ALA A 234 26.77 3.95 -0.66
CA ALA A 234 27.06 3.70 0.74
C ALA A 234 28.57 3.86 1.00
N LYS A 235 28.93 4.40 2.17
CA LYS A 235 30.31 4.35 2.65
C LYS A 235 30.59 2.97 3.22
N LYS A 236 31.80 2.48 2.98
CA LYS A 236 32.31 1.24 3.58
C LYS A 236 32.89 1.52 4.95
#